data_AF-A0A7Z9LWG4-F1
#
_entry.id   AF-A0A7Z9LWG4-F1
#
_cell.length_a   1.000
_cell.length_b   1.000
_cell.length_c   1.000
_cell.angle_alpha   90.00
_cell.angle_beta   90.00
_cell.angle_gamma   90.00
#
_symmetry.space_group_name_H-M   'P 1'
#
loop_
_entity.id
_entity.type
_entity.pdbx_description
1 polymer ?
#
loop_
_entity_poly.entity_id
_entity_poly.type
_entity_poly.pdbx_seq_one_letter_code
_entity_poly.pdbx_strand_id
1 'polypeptide(L)'
;MLGEPKKTPYDLRFQFLGIAIRIHPGFWAICVFLGFSMRMSTPITLFVFSVAVFLSLLIHEMGHAVAFRRCGIRAHIVLYHFGGVAVPTGMESYFDHTSGYTSKQKLFVTAAGPSMQILAALLVIVALRAVGKTDGFLTAQVGIPARLTADPSGTLDNIIMSLSRRDVAWNLRHMDEKMQALFASADTNDDQLLSLAEHDAFQTTVDSLSEQFEKTSIPVPSVTTMVIKSEHKNRFIGAQRELLDAADVRDDGLIRISDLQQTLQHQILFESDLLNKFVYIFVMISLFWAILNLAPVYPLDGGQITRELLVLFNVHNAIPKSLFVSVATGVAIGIWGLSNGSMFLTLMFFMMAYSSYQLLQRFQRGY
;
A
#
# COMPACT_ATOMS: atom_id res chain seq x y z
N MET A 1 8.58 -11.69 -28.01
CA MET A 1 7.26 -11.79 -27.35
C MET A 1 7.36 -12.89 -26.31
N LEU A 2 6.95 -12.62 -25.07
CA LEU A 2 6.81 -13.66 -24.05
C LEU A 2 5.57 -14.48 -24.38
N GLY A 3 5.71 -15.45 -25.31
CA GLY A 3 4.66 -16.42 -25.59
C GLY A 3 4.36 -17.29 -24.37
N GLU A 4 3.28 -18.07 -24.44
CA GLU A 4 2.93 -19.02 -23.39
C GLU A 4 4.15 -19.91 -23.06
N PRO A 5 4.58 -20.00 -21.79
CA PRO A 5 5.74 -20.80 -21.44
C PRO A 5 5.47 -22.28 -21.72
N LYS A 6 6.49 -23.00 -22.17
CA LYS A 6 6.40 -24.46 -22.40
C LYS A 6 5.84 -25.15 -21.15
N LYS A 7 4.99 -26.15 -21.37
CA LYS A 7 4.41 -26.95 -20.29
C LYS A 7 5.50 -27.75 -19.59
N THR A 8 5.46 -27.78 -18.27
CA THR A 8 6.39 -28.57 -17.45
C THR A 8 5.63 -29.60 -16.62
N PRO A 9 6.27 -30.69 -16.15
CA PRO A 9 5.64 -31.65 -15.25
C PRO A 9 5.36 -31.06 -13.85
N TYR A 10 5.98 -29.93 -13.52
CA TYR A 10 5.82 -29.24 -12.24
C TYR A 10 4.76 -28.14 -12.27
N ASP A 11 4.04 -27.98 -13.38
CA ASP A 11 2.95 -27.01 -13.50
C ASP A 11 1.82 -27.40 -12.55
N LEU A 12 1.41 -26.49 -11.67
CA LEU A 12 0.19 -26.67 -10.87
C LEU A 12 -1.02 -26.33 -11.73
N ARG A 13 -2.00 -27.25 -11.79
CA ARG A 13 -3.17 -27.12 -12.67
C ARG A 13 -4.45 -27.42 -11.91
N PHE A 14 -5.43 -26.54 -12.05
CA PHE A 14 -6.77 -26.71 -11.49
C PHE A 14 -7.80 -25.92 -12.30
N GLN A 15 -9.08 -26.11 -11.99
CA GLN A 15 -10.16 -25.33 -12.58
C GLN A 15 -10.86 -24.52 -11.50
N PHE A 16 -11.21 -23.28 -11.82
CA PHE A 16 -11.98 -22.40 -10.94
C PHE A 16 -13.06 -21.69 -11.76
N LEU A 17 -14.32 -21.77 -11.32
CA LEU A 17 -15.49 -21.20 -12.02
C LEU A 17 -15.60 -21.60 -13.52
N GLY A 18 -15.10 -22.79 -13.87
CA GLY A 18 -15.06 -23.28 -15.25
C GLY A 18 -13.93 -22.70 -16.12
N ILE A 19 -12.96 -22.01 -15.51
CA ILE A 19 -11.77 -21.46 -16.16
C ILE A 19 -10.56 -22.30 -15.74
N ALA A 20 -9.81 -22.80 -16.71
CA ALA A 20 -8.60 -23.59 -16.44
C ALA A 20 -7.46 -22.67 -16.02
N ILE A 21 -6.81 -22.98 -14.91
CA ILE A 21 -5.69 -22.22 -14.35
C ILE A 21 -4.45 -23.10 -14.32
N ARG A 22 -3.34 -22.54 -14.82
CA ARG A 22 -2.01 -23.15 -14.79
C ARG A 22 -1.03 -22.21 -14.10
N ILE A 23 -0.25 -22.72 -13.17
CA ILE A 23 0.83 -21.96 -12.50
C ILE A 23 2.15 -22.61 -12.88
N HIS A 24 3.02 -21.84 -13.52
CA HIS A 24 4.37 -22.28 -13.86
C HIS A 24 5.29 -22.15 -12.63
N PRO A 25 6.20 -23.10 -12.33
CA PRO A 25 7.07 -23.05 -11.14
C PRO A 25 7.91 -21.77 -11.01
N GLY A 26 8.34 -21.21 -12.14
CA GLY A 26 9.10 -19.95 -12.18
C GLY A 26 8.35 -18.75 -11.58
N PHE A 27 7.01 -18.81 -11.50
CA PHE A 27 6.20 -17.83 -10.79
C PHE A 27 6.59 -17.73 -9.31
N TRP A 28 6.68 -18.87 -8.63
CA TRP A 28 7.01 -18.92 -7.20
C TRP A 28 8.45 -18.47 -6.94
N ALA A 29 9.39 -18.83 -7.82
CA ALA A 29 10.77 -18.39 -7.71
C ALA A 29 10.90 -16.87 -7.78
N ILE A 30 10.15 -16.22 -8.67
CA ILE A 30 10.14 -14.76 -8.79
C ILE A 30 9.44 -14.09 -7.59
N CYS A 31 8.38 -14.67 -7.04
CA CYS A 31 7.76 -14.16 -5.81
C CYS A 31 8.75 -14.15 -4.65
N VAL A 32 9.51 -15.23 -4.47
CA VAL A 32 10.55 -15.33 -3.43
C VAL A 32 11.67 -14.31 -3.67
N PHE A 33 12.16 -14.20 -4.91
CA PHE A 33 13.17 -13.21 -5.28
C PHE A 33 12.71 -11.77 -5.01
N LEU A 34 11.47 -11.44 -5.36
CA LEU A 34 10.89 -10.13 -5.11
C LEU A 34 10.74 -9.85 -3.61
N GLY A 35 10.33 -10.86 -2.84
CA GLY A 35 10.28 -10.76 -1.37
C GLY A 35 11.65 -10.42 -0.77
N PHE A 36 12.73 -11.08 -1.22
CA PHE A 36 14.10 -10.73 -0.81
C PHE A 36 14.49 -9.30 -1.23
N SER A 37 14.11 -8.87 -2.44
CA SER A 37 14.36 -7.48 -2.89
C SER A 37 13.64 -6.45 -2.01
N MET A 38 12.53 -6.82 -1.36
CA MET A 38 11.81 -6.02 -0.37
C MET A 38 12.35 -6.21 1.05
N ARG A 39 13.55 -6.78 1.21
CA ARG A 39 14.22 -7.05 2.49
C ARG A 39 13.46 -8.02 3.41
N MET A 40 12.56 -8.84 2.86
CA MET A 40 11.94 -9.90 3.62
C MET A 40 12.94 -11.04 3.81
N SER A 41 13.26 -11.38 5.07
CA SER A 41 14.28 -12.37 5.39
C SER A 41 13.73 -13.65 6.01
N THR A 42 12.51 -13.61 6.58
CA THR A 42 11.95 -14.78 7.26
C THR A 42 11.15 -15.67 6.29
N PRO A 43 11.27 -17.02 6.39
CA PRO A 43 10.54 -17.92 5.50
C PRO A 43 9.03 -17.70 5.52
N ILE A 44 8.48 -17.43 6.71
CA ILE A 44 7.03 -17.22 6.86
C ILE A 44 6.57 -15.92 6.18
N THR A 45 7.36 -14.84 6.25
CA THR A 45 7.02 -13.60 5.53
C THR A 45 7.08 -13.76 4.02
N LEU A 46 8.04 -14.53 3.51
CA LEU A 46 8.16 -14.82 2.07
C LEU A 46 7.00 -15.68 1.58
N PHE A 47 6.56 -16.64 2.40
CA PHE A 47 5.38 -17.46 2.11
C PHE A 47 4.11 -16.61 2.05
N VAL A 48 3.84 -15.81 3.09
CA VAL A 48 2.68 -14.90 3.12
C VAL A 48 2.70 -13.93 1.93
N PHE A 49 3.87 -13.37 1.61
CA PHE A 49 4.06 -12.51 0.45
C PHE A 49 3.71 -13.23 -0.85
N SER A 50 4.26 -14.43 -1.07
CA SER A 50 4.03 -15.20 -2.29
C SER A 50 2.56 -15.58 -2.46
N VAL A 51 1.87 -15.93 -1.37
CA VAL A 51 0.42 -16.21 -1.38
C VAL A 51 -0.37 -14.95 -1.70
N ALA A 52 -0.02 -13.79 -1.13
CA ALA A 52 -0.68 -12.52 -1.41
C ALA A 52 -0.48 -12.09 -2.87
N VAL A 53 0.73 -12.19 -3.42
CA VAL A 53 1.03 -11.96 -4.85
C VAL A 53 0.19 -12.87 -5.73
N PHE A 54 0.17 -14.17 -5.43
CA PHE A 54 -0.59 -15.17 -6.17
C PHE A 54 -2.08 -14.84 -6.21
N LEU A 55 -2.70 -14.59 -5.06
CA LEU A 55 -4.12 -14.29 -5.00
C LEU A 55 -4.45 -12.98 -5.72
N SER A 56 -3.61 -11.95 -5.55
CA SER A 56 -3.79 -10.67 -6.21
C SER A 56 -3.73 -10.79 -7.74
N LEU A 57 -2.72 -11.48 -8.27
CA LEU A 57 -2.59 -11.72 -9.71
C LEU A 57 -3.67 -12.66 -10.24
N LEU A 58 -4.06 -13.69 -9.48
CA LEU A 58 -5.15 -14.57 -9.89
C LEU A 58 -6.46 -13.79 -10.03
N ILE A 59 -6.78 -12.87 -9.11
CA ILE A 59 -7.96 -12.00 -9.18
C ILE A 59 -7.89 -11.10 -10.43
N HIS A 60 -6.72 -10.55 -10.72
CA HIS A 60 -6.49 -9.76 -11.93
C HIS A 60 -6.78 -10.57 -13.20
N GLU A 61 -6.15 -11.74 -13.36
CA GLU A 61 -6.38 -12.59 -14.54
C GLU A 61 -7.82 -13.11 -14.63
N MET A 62 -8.46 -13.35 -13.49
CA MET A 62 -9.87 -13.70 -13.42
C MET A 62 -10.75 -12.58 -13.96
N GLY A 63 -10.40 -11.32 -13.71
CA GLY A 63 -11.07 -10.15 -14.28
C GLY A 63 -11.11 -10.21 -15.81
N HIS A 64 -9.96 -10.45 -16.45
CA HIS A 64 -9.89 -10.64 -17.90
C HIS A 64 -10.69 -11.85 -18.35
N ALA A 65 -10.53 -13.01 -17.71
CA ALA A 65 -11.18 -14.25 -18.12
C ALA A 65 -12.72 -14.17 -18.01
N VAL A 66 -13.24 -13.50 -16.96
CA VAL A 66 -14.68 -13.21 -16.82
C VAL A 66 -15.16 -12.23 -17.89
N ALA A 67 -14.37 -11.20 -18.21
CA ALA A 67 -14.71 -10.25 -19.26
C ALA A 67 -14.73 -10.93 -20.65
N PHE A 68 -13.76 -11.79 -20.95
CA PHE A 68 -13.76 -12.62 -22.15
C PHE A 68 -15.01 -13.47 -22.26
N ARG A 69 -15.41 -14.13 -21.16
CA ARG A 69 -16.62 -14.95 -21.12
C ARG A 69 -17.88 -14.13 -21.40
N ARG A 70 -17.96 -12.88 -20.91
CA ARG A 70 -19.06 -11.95 -21.25
C ARG A 70 -19.07 -11.54 -22.71
N CYS A 71 -17.91 -11.51 -23.37
CA CYS A 71 -17.79 -11.29 -24.80
C CYS A 71 -17.99 -12.58 -25.64
N GLY A 72 -18.36 -13.71 -25.01
CA GLY A 72 -18.54 -15.00 -25.70
C GLY A 72 -17.25 -15.75 -26.01
N ILE A 73 -16.11 -15.29 -25.48
CA ILE A 73 -14.78 -15.87 -25.72
C ILE A 73 -14.41 -16.76 -24.53
N ARG A 74 -13.98 -18.00 -24.79
CA ARG A 74 -13.42 -18.88 -23.74
C ARG A 74 -11.96 -18.52 -23.50
N ALA A 75 -11.54 -18.43 -22.24
CA ALA A 75 -10.16 -18.14 -21.87
C ALA A 75 -9.63 -19.15 -20.84
N HIS A 76 -8.32 -19.32 -20.79
CA HIS A 76 -7.62 -20.03 -19.73
C HIS A 76 -6.48 -19.16 -19.19
N ILE A 77 -6.12 -19.35 -17.92
CA ILE A 77 -5.17 -18.51 -17.22
C ILE A 77 -3.85 -19.25 -17.07
N VAL A 78 -2.75 -18.59 -17.38
CA VAL A 78 -1.39 -19.07 -17.10
C VAL A 78 -0.65 -18.03 -16.26
N LEU A 79 -0.26 -18.37 -15.03
CA LEU A 79 0.57 -17.54 -14.17
C LEU A 79 2.05 -17.91 -14.36
N TYR A 80 2.88 -16.93 -14.73
CA TYR A 80 4.31 -17.11 -14.97
C TYR A 80 5.09 -15.79 -14.90
N HIS A 81 6.32 -15.85 -14.41
CA HIS A 81 7.23 -14.72 -14.20
C HIS A 81 6.61 -13.54 -13.45
N PHE A 82 6.40 -12.42 -14.14
CA PHE A 82 6.00 -11.13 -13.57
C PHE A 82 4.48 -10.95 -13.47
N GLY A 83 3.69 -11.96 -13.86
CA GLY A 83 2.23 -11.84 -13.87
C GLY A 83 1.52 -13.12 -14.27
N GLY A 84 0.38 -12.94 -14.91
CA GLY A 84 -0.32 -13.97 -15.64
C GLY A 84 -0.68 -13.51 -17.04
N VAL A 85 -1.22 -14.43 -17.82
CA VAL A 85 -1.92 -14.10 -19.06
C VAL A 85 -3.20 -14.92 -19.10
N ALA A 86 -4.33 -14.25 -19.23
CA ALA A 86 -5.59 -14.83 -19.67
C ALA A 86 -5.56 -15.03 -21.20
N VAL A 87 -5.29 -16.25 -21.63
CA VAL A 87 -5.16 -16.61 -23.05
C VAL A 87 -6.55 -16.94 -23.62
N PRO A 88 -7.08 -16.14 -24.57
CA PRO A 88 -8.32 -16.47 -25.27
C PRO A 88 -8.11 -17.69 -26.17
N THR A 89 -9.05 -18.63 -26.12
CA THR A 89 -9.02 -19.89 -26.88
C THR A 89 -9.51 -19.60 -28.30
N GLY A 90 -8.73 -19.98 -29.32
CA GLY A 90 -9.08 -19.78 -30.73
C GLY A 90 -8.65 -18.42 -31.32
N MET A 91 -7.76 -17.69 -30.64
CA MET A 91 -7.16 -16.45 -31.15
C MET A 91 -5.64 -16.65 -31.24
N GLU A 92 -5.05 -16.47 -32.43
CA GLU A 92 -3.61 -16.76 -32.67
C GLU A 92 -2.67 -15.79 -31.95
N SER A 93 -3.12 -14.56 -31.66
CA SER A 93 -2.34 -13.60 -30.88
C SER A 93 -3.23 -12.65 -30.09
N TYR A 94 -2.91 -12.46 -28.81
CA TYR A 94 -3.53 -11.46 -27.93
C TYR A 94 -3.38 -10.03 -28.48
N PHE A 95 -2.36 -9.80 -29.31
CA PHE A 95 -2.09 -8.52 -29.96
C PHE A 95 -2.75 -8.36 -31.32
N ASP A 96 -3.43 -9.39 -31.83
CA ASP A 96 -4.03 -9.34 -33.16
C ASP A 96 -5.25 -8.40 -33.19
N HIS A 97 -5.28 -7.54 -34.20
CA HIS A 97 -6.43 -6.68 -34.45
C HIS A 97 -7.52 -7.40 -35.25
N THR A 98 -7.17 -8.50 -35.93
CA THR A 98 -8.03 -9.15 -36.94
C THR A 98 -9.10 -10.08 -36.34
N SER A 99 -9.08 -10.35 -35.03
CA SER A 99 -9.93 -11.33 -34.39
C SER A 99 -11.23 -10.75 -33.82
N GLY A 100 -12.36 -11.13 -34.42
CA GLY A 100 -13.68 -11.44 -33.84
C GLY A 100 -14.45 -10.48 -32.92
N TYR A 101 -13.87 -9.44 -32.31
CA TYR A 101 -14.57 -8.59 -31.33
C TYR A 101 -14.09 -7.13 -31.32
N THR A 102 -15.02 -6.19 -31.06
CA THR A 102 -14.90 -4.73 -31.29
C THR A 102 -13.86 -4.05 -30.39
N SER A 103 -13.30 -2.90 -30.80
CA SER A 103 -12.37 -2.11 -29.96
C SER A 103 -12.93 -1.72 -28.60
N LYS A 104 -14.26 -1.50 -28.51
CA LYS A 104 -14.93 -1.27 -27.22
C LYS A 104 -14.89 -2.49 -26.31
N GLN A 105 -15.05 -3.69 -26.87
CA GLN A 105 -14.94 -4.94 -26.11
C GLN A 105 -13.48 -5.23 -25.74
N LYS A 106 -12.50 -4.93 -26.60
CA LYS A 106 -11.07 -5.01 -26.25
C LYS A 106 -10.73 -4.12 -25.06
N LEU A 107 -11.17 -2.86 -25.11
CA LEU A 107 -11.00 -1.91 -24.01
C LEU A 107 -11.67 -2.39 -22.70
N PHE A 108 -12.88 -2.96 -22.80
CA PHE A 108 -13.56 -3.53 -21.64
C PHE A 108 -12.78 -4.71 -21.03
N VAL A 109 -12.28 -5.62 -21.86
CA VAL A 109 -11.52 -6.79 -21.39
C VAL A 109 -10.19 -6.36 -20.77
N THR A 110 -9.44 -5.45 -21.39
CA THR A 110 -8.14 -5.00 -20.86
C THR A 110 -8.29 -4.18 -19.58
N ALA A 111 -9.37 -3.41 -19.43
CA ALA A 111 -9.65 -2.70 -18.17
C ALA A 111 -10.14 -3.63 -17.05
N ALA A 112 -10.67 -4.82 -17.36
CA ALA A 112 -11.32 -5.68 -16.39
C ALA A 112 -10.35 -6.26 -15.34
N GLY A 113 -9.12 -6.59 -15.72
CA GLY A 113 -8.10 -7.13 -14.81
C GLY A 113 -7.74 -6.13 -13.70
N PRO A 114 -7.20 -4.94 -14.03
CA PRO A 114 -6.91 -3.91 -13.04
C PRO A 114 -8.13 -3.50 -12.22
N SER A 115 -9.31 -3.39 -12.86
CA SER A 115 -10.54 -3.01 -12.17
C SER A 115 -10.97 -4.04 -11.13
N MET A 116 -10.89 -5.34 -11.45
CA MET A 116 -11.24 -6.41 -10.51
C MET A 116 -10.25 -6.48 -9.34
N GLN A 117 -8.97 -6.22 -9.61
CA GLN A 117 -7.92 -6.18 -8.60
C GLN A 117 -8.11 -5.01 -7.62
N ILE A 118 -8.41 -3.80 -8.12
CA ILE A 118 -8.76 -2.64 -7.28
C ILE A 118 -10.02 -2.92 -6.49
N LEU A 119 -11.07 -3.45 -7.13
CA LEU A 119 -12.32 -3.77 -6.46
C LEU A 119 -12.10 -4.76 -5.31
N ALA A 120 -11.29 -5.81 -5.50
CA ALA A 120 -10.97 -6.75 -4.44
C ALA A 120 -10.25 -6.09 -3.26
N ALA A 121 -9.28 -5.22 -3.52
CA ALA A 121 -8.60 -4.47 -2.47
C ALA A 121 -9.58 -3.57 -1.69
N LEU A 122 -10.44 -2.84 -2.39
CA LEU A 122 -11.46 -1.98 -1.78
C LEU A 122 -12.47 -2.77 -0.96
N LEU A 123 -12.91 -3.94 -1.44
CA LEU A 123 -13.83 -4.81 -0.69
C LEU A 123 -13.19 -5.34 0.59
N VAL A 124 -11.91 -5.73 0.55
CA VAL A 124 -11.17 -6.12 1.76
C VAL A 124 -11.09 -4.95 2.73
N ILE A 125 -10.69 -3.77 2.26
CA ILE A 125 -10.61 -2.56 3.08
C ILE A 125 -11.96 -2.24 3.74
N VAL A 126 -13.06 -2.27 2.98
CA VAL A 126 -14.41 -2.00 3.50
C VAL A 126 -14.85 -3.07 4.50
N ALA A 127 -14.58 -4.35 4.22
CA ALA A 127 -14.90 -5.44 5.14
C ALA A 127 -14.15 -5.34 6.46
N LEU A 128 -12.86 -4.99 6.43
CA LEU A 128 -12.05 -4.75 7.63
C LEU A 128 -12.60 -3.59 8.46
N ARG A 129 -12.95 -2.49 7.79
CA ARG A 129 -13.56 -1.32 8.44
C ARG A 129 -14.90 -1.66 9.09
N ALA A 130 -15.72 -2.49 8.45
CA ALA A 130 -17.00 -2.93 9.01
C ALA A 130 -16.86 -3.72 10.32
N VAL A 131 -15.68 -4.30 10.58
CA VAL A 131 -15.35 -5.01 11.82
C VAL A 131 -14.35 -4.26 12.72
N GLY A 132 -14.11 -2.97 12.47
CA GLY A 132 -13.21 -2.12 13.26
C GLY A 132 -11.73 -2.47 13.11
N LYS A 133 -11.32 -3.04 11.98
CA LYS A 133 -9.93 -3.44 11.69
C LYS A 133 -9.32 -2.59 10.58
N THR A 134 -8.00 -2.39 10.64
CA THR A 134 -7.23 -1.67 9.61
C THR A 134 -6.64 -2.61 8.57
N ASP A 135 -6.49 -2.13 7.34
CA ASP A 135 -5.59 -2.74 6.35
C ASP A 135 -4.11 -2.42 6.59
N GLY A 136 -3.82 -1.39 7.41
CA GLY A 136 -2.48 -0.90 7.74
C GLY A 136 -1.76 -0.18 6.58
N PHE A 137 -2.02 -0.54 5.33
CA PHE A 137 -1.37 0.00 4.15
C PHE A 137 -1.74 1.46 3.88
N LEU A 138 -3.04 1.78 3.85
CA LEU A 138 -3.52 3.13 3.60
C LEU A 138 -3.03 4.13 4.66
N THR A 139 -2.97 3.67 5.91
CA THR A 139 -2.44 4.46 7.02
C THR A 139 -0.94 4.72 6.87
N ALA A 140 -0.17 3.66 6.60
CA ALA A 140 1.29 3.77 6.53
C ALA A 140 1.79 4.51 5.29
N GLN A 141 1.13 4.33 4.13
CA GLN A 141 1.67 4.76 2.83
C GLN A 141 0.92 5.94 2.21
N VAL A 142 -0.39 6.02 2.41
CA VAL A 142 -1.22 7.13 1.87
C VAL A 142 -1.40 8.23 2.92
N GLY A 143 -1.02 7.95 4.17
CA GLY A 143 -1.20 8.88 5.28
C GLY A 143 -2.67 9.10 5.60
N ILE A 144 -3.57 8.20 5.17
CA ILE A 144 -4.97 8.24 5.56
C ILE A 144 -5.01 7.80 7.03
N PRO A 145 -5.29 8.71 7.97
CA PRO A 145 -5.13 8.41 9.38
C PRO A 145 -6.00 7.22 9.79
N ALA A 146 -5.51 6.44 10.76
CA ALA A 146 -6.17 5.21 11.23
C ALA A 146 -7.65 5.41 11.58
N ARG A 147 -8.06 6.64 11.94
CA ARG A 147 -9.47 7.02 12.15
C ARG A 147 -10.38 6.85 10.92
N LEU A 148 -9.86 7.07 9.71
CA LEU A 148 -10.61 6.91 8.46
C LEU A 148 -10.49 5.49 7.92
N THR A 149 -9.56 4.69 8.45
CA THR A 149 -9.25 3.34 7.94
C THR A 149 -9.57 2.20 8.90
N ALA A 150 -9.77 2.46 10.20
CA ALA A 150 -9.82 1.43 11.25
C ALA A 150 -10.55 1.81 12.54
N ASP A 151 -10.48 3.09 12.95
CA ASP A 151 -11.19 3.66 14.11
C ASP A 151 -12.26 4.64 13.60
N PRO A 152 -13.38 4.15 13.04
CA PRO A 152 -14.43 5.01 12.45
C PRO A 152 -15.01 6.01 13.46
N SER A 153 -14.81 5.79 14.75
CA SER A 153 -15.19 6.69 15.86
C SER A 153 -14.21 7.85 16.11
N GLY A 154 -12.99 7.82 15.56
CA GLY A 154 -11.97 8.85 15.79
C GLY A 154 -11.55 8.99 17.25
N THR A 155 -11.55 7.89 18.00
CA THR A 155 -11.40 7.80 19.44
C THR A 155 -10.14 8.50 19.94
N LEU A 156 -8.98 8.19 19.36
CA LEU A 156 -7.70 8.78 19.80
C LEU A 156 -7.61 10.28 19.51
N ASP A 157 -8.03 10.71 18.31
CA ASP A 157 -8.01 12.13 17.95
C ASP A 157 -9.02 12.93 18.77
N ASN A 158 -10.20 12.36 19.06
CA ASN A 158 -11.19 12.98 19.95
C ASN A 158 -10.65 13.12 21.38
N ILE A 159 -9.93 12.10 21.88
CA ILE A 159 -9.21 12.20 23.15
C ILE A 159 -8.22 13.36 23.07
N ILE A 160 -7.29 13.34 22.12
CA ILE A 160 -6.24 14.36 21.98
C ILE A 160 -6.83 15.78 21.81
N MET A 161 -7.88 15.95 21.00
CA MET A 161 -8.53 17.25 20.74
C MET A 161 -9.33 17.78 21.93
N SER A 162 -9.82 16.90 22.80
CA SER A 162 -10.56 17.30 24.01
C SER A 162 -9.65 17.56 25.21
N LEU A 163 -8.41 17.08 25.17
CA LEU A 163 -7.42 17.34 26.21
C LEU A 163 -6.92 18.78 26.10
N SER A 164 -7.03 19.52 27.20
CA SER A 164 -6.42 20.83 27.32
C SER A 164 -4.90 20.71 27.47
N ARG A 165 -4.18 21.82 27.27
CA ARG A 165 -2.71 21.88 27.52
C ARG A 165 -2.32 21.56 28.97
N ARG A 166 -3.27 21.53 29.92
CA ARG A 166 -3.04 21.12 31.31
C ARG A 166 -3.26 19.63 31.54
N ASP A 167 -3.94 18.95 30.62
CA ASP A 167 -4.33 17.56 30.80
C ASP A 167 -3.25 16.56 30.36
N VAL A 168 -2.24 17.05 29.65
CA VAL A 168 -1.12 16.28 29.11
C VAL A 168 0.18 16.86 29.66
N ALA A 169 1.05 15.99 30.15
CA ALA A 169 2.31 16.37 30.78
C ALA A 169 3.43 15.39 30.48
N TRP A 170 4.68 15.79 30.68
CA TRP A 170 5.80 14.87 30.72
C TRP A 170 6.14 14.48 32.16
N ASN A 171 6.41 13.20 32.39
CA ASN A 171 6.81 12.73 33.72
C ASN A 171 8.31 13.02 33.95
N LEU A 172 8.60 13.99 34.82
CA LEU A 172 9.97 14.44 35.09
C LEU A 172 10.85 13.33 35.68
N ARG A 173 10.26 12.34 36.38
CA ARG A 173 11.01 11.21 36.98
C ARG A 173 11.63 10.27 35.95
N HIS A 174 11.15 10.32 34.71
CA HIS A 174 11.63 9.46 33.61
C HIS A 174 12.52 10.22 32.62
N MET A 175 12.83 11.50 32.90
CA MET A 175 13.78 12.28 32.13
C MET A 175 15.22 12.01 32.58
N ASP A 176 16.19 12.42 31.76
CA ASP A 176 17.59 12.44 32.22
C ASP A 176 17.80 13.53 33.29
N GLU A 177 18.85 13.40 34.09
CA GLU A 177 19.13 14.32 35.20
C GLU A 177 19.25 15.78 34.74
N LYS A 178 19.71 16.01 33.51
CA LYS A 178 19.89 17.36 32.95
C LYS A 178 18.55 18.01 32.61
N MET A 179 17.65 17.29 31.93
CA MET A 179 16.31 17.78 31.62
C MET A 179 15.47 17.93 32.88
N GLN A 180 15.60 16.99 33.83
CA GLN A 180 14.91 17.08 35.11
C GLN A 180 15.33 18.34 35.87
N ALA A 181 16.65 18.63 35.96
CA ALA A 181 17.14 19.85 36.58
C ALA A 181 16.72 21.13 35.83
N LEU A 182 16.68 21.08 34.49
CA LEU A 182 16.27 22.20 33.65
C LEU A 182 14.80 22.59 33.86
N PHE A 183 13.92 21.59 33.93
CA PHE A 183 12.47 21.79 34.03
C PHE A 183 11.94 21.76 35.46
N ALA A 184 12.76 21.48 36.47
CA ALA A 184 12.34 21.51 37.87
C ALA A 184 11.77 22.87 38.31
N SER A 185 12.22 23.98 37.70
CA SER A 185 11.70 25.32 37.97
C SER A 185 10.42 25.64 37.18
N ALA A 186 10.11 24.84 36.16
CA ALA A 186 8.92 25.00 35.32
C ALA A 186 7.70 24.26 35.88
N ASP A 187 7.91 23.23 36.71
CA ASP A 187 6.86 22.55 37.48
C ASP A 187 6.37 23.48 38.60
N THR A 188 5.22 24.10 38.40
CA THR A 188 4.70 25.15 39.28
C THR A 188 3.86 24.60 40.44
N ASN A 189 3.38 23.37 40.31
CA ASN A 189 2.50 22.73 41.28
C ASN A 189 3.18 21.56 42.04
N ASP A 190 4.47 21.33 41.79
CA ASP A 190 5.33 20.34 42.46
C ASP A 190 4.76 18.91 42.40
N ASP A 191 4.07 18.59 41.29
CA ASP A 191 3.51 17.26 41.06
C ASP A 191 4.44 16.33 40.27
N GLN A 192 5.63 16.83 39.92
CA GLN A 192 6.67 16.16 39.14
C GLN A 192 6.23 15.80 37.72
N LEU A 193 5.22 16.52 37.20
CA LEU A 193 4.75 16.46 35.84
C LEU A 193 4.87 17.83 35.20
N LEU A 194 5.63 17.93 34.12
CA LEU A 194 5.68 19.15 33.34
C LEU A 194 4.52 19.19 32.36
N SER A 195 3.43 19.90 32.69
CA SER A 195 2.31 20.06 31.76
C SER A 195 2.72 20.85 30.51
N LEU A 196 2.02 20.65 29.40
CA LEU A 196 2.22 21.45 28.18
C LEU A 196 2.06 22.95 28.47
N ALA A 197 1.10 23.32 29.31
CA ALA A 197 0.88 24.71 29.73
C ALA A 197 2.08 25.30 30.50
N GLU A 198 2.70 24.52 31.40
CA GLU A 198 3.89 24.92 32.15
C GLU A 198 5.11 25.02 31.24
N HIS A 199 5.29 24.05 30.35
CA HIS A 199 6.35 24.10 29.34
C HIS A 199 6.22 25.34 28.46
N ASP A 200 5.03 25.69 27.99
CA ASP A 200 4.82 26.89 27.16
C ASP A 200 5.09 28.19 27.93
N ALA A 201 4.69 28.25 29.21
CA ALA A 201 4.97 29.40 30.07
C ALA A 201 6.48 29.55 30.34
N PHE A 202 7.16 28.42 30.58
CA PHE A 202 8.61 28.36 30.73
C PHE A 202 9.32 28.78 29.44
N GLN A 203 8.89 28.25 28.29
CA GLN A 203 9.45 28.61 26.99
C GLN A 203 9.24 30.09 26.67
N THR A 204 8.08 30.66 26.98
CA THR A 204 7.83 32.10 26.81
C THR A 204 8.79 32.94 27.66
N THR A 205 9.04 32.50 28.89
CA THR A 205 10.02 33.15 29.78
C THR A 205 11.43 33.06 29.18
N VAL A 206 11.82 31.88 28.70
CA VAL A 206 13.14 31.66 28.11
C VAL A 206 13.31 32.46 26.82
N ASP A 207 12.30 32.49 25.95
CA ASP A 207 12.33 33.23 24.70
C ASP A 207 12.55 34.73 24.98
N SER A 208 11.86 35.29 25.99
CA SER A 208 12.02 36.68 26.42
C SER A 208 13.44 36.99 26.94
N LEU A 209 14.08 36.03 27.61
CA LEU A 209 15.47 36.14 28.08
C LEU A 209 16.47 35.94 26.92
N SER A 210 16.14 35.10 25.94
CA SER A 210 16.97 34.82 24.76
C SER A 210 16.98 35.98 23.75
N GLU A 211 16.07 36.95 23.86
CA GLU A 211 16.21 38.24 23.17
C GLU A 211 17.31 39.11 23.79
N GLN A 212 17.64 38.89 25.07
CA GLN A 212 18.68 39.62 25.81
C GLN A 212 20.03 38.87 25.87
N PHE A 213 20.05 37.56 25.63
CA PHE A 213 21.24 36.70 25.70
C PHE A 213 21.34 35.78 24.47
N GLU A 214 22.47 35.09 24.28
CA GLU A 214 22.70 34.23 23.12
C GLU A 214 21.64 33.10 23.03
N LYS A 215 21.07 32.88 21.83
CA LYS A 215 19.99 31.91 21.59
C LYS A 215 20.44 30.50 21.95
N THR A 216 19.94 30.00 23.07
CA THR A 216 20.11 28.61 23.49
C THR A 216 18.82 27.86 23.20
N SER A 217 18.86 26.84 22.33
CA SER A 217 17.67 26.01 22.07
C SER A 217 17.47 25.01 23.20
N ILE A 218 16.33 25.10 23.89
CA ILE A 218 15.92 24.12 24.89
C ILE A 218 15.54 22.81 24.19
N PRO A 219 16.03 21.66 24.67
CA PRO A 219 15.57 20.36 24.17
C PRO A 219 14.09 20.15 24.50
N VAL A 220 13.28 19.88 23.47
CA VAL A 220 11.86 19.54 23.64
C VAL A 220 11.72 18.03 23.86
N PRO A 221 11.09 17.58 24.96
CA PRO A 221 10.88 16.15 25.19
C PRO A 221 9.90 15.56 24.16
N SER A 222 10.04 14.26 23.85
CA SER A 222 9.20 13.60 22.85
C SER A 222 7.72 13.57 23.25
N VAL A 223 6.81 13.73 22.28
CA VAL A 223 5.36 13.58 22.51
C VAL A 223 5.00 12.17 22.99
N THR A 224 5.76 11.15 22.58
CA THR A 224 5.50 9.75 22.98
C THR A 224 5.75 9.47 24.45
N THR A 225 6.50 10.32 25.15
CA THR A 225 6.75 10.20 26.60
C THR A 225 5.76 10.98 27.45
N MET A 226 4.79 11.65 26.81
CA MET A 226 3.72 12.33 27.52
C MET A 226 2.77 11.34 28.22
N VAL A 227 2.16 11.83 29.28
CA VAL A 227 1.17 11.15 30.11
C VAL A 227 -0.08 12.00 30.25
N ILE A 228 -1.20 11.33 30.47
CA ILE A 228 -2.50 11.90 30.82
C ILE A 228 -2.80 11.43 32.26
N LYS A 229 -3.26 12.33 33.12
CA LYS A 229 -3.71 11.94 34.47
C LYS A 229 -4.94 11.02 34.38
N SER A 230 -4.90 9.89 35.10
CA SER A 230 -5.98 8.89 35.14
C SER A 230 -7.30 9.41 35.73
N GLU A 231 -7.35 10.59 36.33
CA GLU A 231 -8.62 11.20 36.73
C GLU A 231 -9.36 11.81 35.52
N HIS A 232 -8.63 12.18 34.47
CA HIS A 232 -9.19 12.82 33.27
C HIS A 232 -10.01 11.86 32.41
N LYS A 233 -9.83 10.53 32.55
CA LYS A 233 -10.68 9.55 31.85
C LYS A 233 -12.15 9.68 32.20
N ASN A 234 -12.53 10.25 33.36
CA ASN A 234 -13.94 10.43 33.73
C ASN A 234 -14.68 11.46 32.87
N ARG A 235 -13.95 12.28 32.11
CA ARG A 235 -14.51 13.25 31.15
C ARG A 235 -14.95 12.59 29.84
N PHE A 236 -14.55 11.34 29.62
CA PHE A 236 -14.80 10.57 28.42
C PHE A 236 -15.90 9.54 28.64
N ILE A 237 -16.59 9.17 27.56
CA ILE A 237 -17.67 8.19 27.54
C ILE A 237 -17.46 7.19 26.40
N GLY A 238 -18.14 6.04 26.44
CA GLY A 238 -18.12 5.05 25.36
C GLY A 238 -16.70 4.56 25.01
N ALA A 239 -16.41 4.48 23.71
CA ALA A 239 -15.15 3.96 23.19
C ALA A 239 -13.91 4.73 23.68
N GLN A 240 -14.02 6.05 23.88
CA GLN A 240 -12.92 6.85 24.42
C GLN A 240 -12.58 6.44 25.85
N ARG A 241 -13.61 6.21 26.66
CA ARG A 241 -13.44 5.78 28.04
C ARG A 241 -12.85 4.38 28.11
N GLU A 242 -13.39 3.46 27.33
CA GLU A 242 -12.89 2.08 27.25
C GLU A 242 -11.43 2.01 26.81
N LEU A 243 -11.03 2.82 25.83
CA LEU A 243 -9.64 2.89 25.38
C LEU A 243 -8.71 3.44 26.47
N LEU A 244 -9.13 4.50 27.19
CA LEU A 244 -8.35 5.05 28.30
C LEU A 244 -8.24 4.09 29.48
N ASP A 245 -9.33 3.39 29.84
CA ASP A 245 -9.31 2.37 30.89
C ASP A 245 -8.41 1.19 30.50
N ALA A 246 -8.43 0.75 29.25
CA ALA A 246 -7.57 -0.34 28.77
C ALA A 246 -6.10 0.05 28.71
N ALA A 247 -5.79 1.34 28.49
CA ALA A 247 -4.43 1.87 28.48
C ALA A 247 -3.86 2.18 29.88
N ASP A 248 -4.71 2.23 30.91
CA ASP A 248 -4.36 2.53 32.30
C ASP A 248 -3.84 1.27 33.03
N VAL A 249 -2.64 0.81 32.65
CA VAL A 249 -2.13 -0.52 33.04
C VAL A 249 -1.18 -0.53 34.25
N ARG A 250 -0.71 0.64 34.72
CA ARG A 250 0.43 0.71 35.68
C ARG A 250 0.07 1.08 37.11
N ASP A 251 -1.21 1.33 37.40
CA ASP A 251 -1.72 1.71 38.73
C ASP A 251 -0.92 2.87 39.39
N ASP A 252 -0.29 3.72 38.58
CA ASP A 252 0.50 4.88 38.98
C ASP A 252 -0.28 6.19 38.80
N GLY A 253 -1.57 6.08 38.47
CA GLY A 253 -2.45 7.20 38.20
C GLY A 253 -2.16 7.94 36.88
N LEU A 254 -1.31 7.40 36.01
CA LEU A 254 -0.87 8.03 34.77
C LEU A 254 -1.04 7.12 33.55
N ILE A 255 -1.74 7.62 32.53
CA ILE A 255 -1.93 6.93 31.26
C ILE A 255 -0.89 7.47 30.27
N ARG A 256 0.06 6.64 29.84
CA ARG A 256 1.08 7.05 28.86
C ARG A 256 0.47 7.10 27.46
N ILE A 257 0.86 8.09 26.65
CA ILE A 257 0.46 8.16 25.24
C ILE A 257 0.94 6.93 24.46
N SER A 258 2.11 6.38 24.83
CA SER A 258 2.60 5.11 24.27
C SER A 258 1.66 3.94 24.54
N ASP A 259 1.16 3.82 25.77
CA ASP A 259 0.29 2.72 26.20
C ASP A 259 -1.09 2.87 25.53
N LEU A 260 -1.56 4.10 25.36
CA LEU A 260 -2.76 4.44 24.60
C LEU A 260 -2.64 4.07 23.11
N GLN A 261 -1.53 4.44 22.47
CA GLN A 261 -1.22 4.09 21.08
C GLN A 261 -1.12 2.58 20.89
N GLN A 262 -0.43 1.88 21.81
CA GLN A 262 -0.30 0.43 21.77
C GLN A 262 -1.66 -0.27 21.93
N THR A 263 -2.48 0.19 22.86
CA THR A 263 -3.83 -0.36 23.10
C THR A 263 -4.71 -0.18 21.86
N LEU A 264 -4.69 1.01 21.26
CA LEU A 264 -5.42 1.26 20.01
C LEU A 264 -4.93 0.34 18.89
N GLN A 265 -3.60 0.18 18.74
CA GLN A 265 -3.03 -0.74 17.74
C GLN A 265 -3.52 -2.18 17.93
N HIS A 266 -3.58 -2.67 19.17
CA HIS A 266 -4.13 -3.99 19.47
C HIS A 266 -5.62 -4.12 19.14
N GLN A 267 -6.40 -3.05 19.32
CA GLN A 267 -7.82 -3.06 18.98
C GLN A 267 -8.06 -3.08 17.45
N ILE A 268 -7.29 -2.31 16.69
CA ILE A 268 -7.50 -2.17 15.24
C ILE A 268 -6.78 -3.23 14.40
N LEU A 269 -5.82 -3.96 14.97
CA LEU A 269 -5.15 -5.09 14.31
C LEU A 269 -5.78 -6.42 14.72
N PHE A 270 -5.56 -7.46 13.92
CA PHE A 270 -5.89 -8.82 14.31
C PHE A 270 -4.88 -9.34 15.34
N GLU A 271 -5.30 -10.28 16.19
CA GLU A 271 -4.38 -10.99 17.09
C GLU A 271 -3.29 -11.74 16.33
N SER A 272 -3.64 -12.24 15.13
CA SER A 272 -2.68 -12.92 14.25
C SER A 272 -1.83 -11.91 13.47
N ASP A 273 -0.56 -11.81 13.84
CA ASP A 273 0.46 -11.08 13.08
C ASP A 273 0.56 -11.52 11.61
N LEU A 274 0.36 -12.82 11.34
CA LEU A 274 0.34 -13.35 9.97
C LEU A 274 -0.82 -12.79 9.16
N LEU A 275 -2.01 -12.67 9.74
CA LEU A 275 -3.18 -12.11 9.08
C LEU A 275 -2.98 -10.63 8.79
N ASN A 276 -2.44 -9.86 9.75
CA ASN A 276 -2.13 -8.44 9.55
C ASN A 276 -1.14 -8.26 8.39
N LYS A 277 -0.07 -9.05 8.36
CA LYS A 277 0.92 -9.04 7.26
C LYS A 277 0.28 -9.41 5.93
N PHE A 278 -0.54 -10.46 5.90
CA PHE A 278 -1.23 -10.88 4.69
C PHE A 278 -2.13 -9.77 4.14
N VAL A 279 -2.98 -9.18 4.99
CA VAL A 279 -3.89 -8.09 4.60
C VAL A 279 -3.11 -6.89 4.06
N TYR A 280 -2.09 -6.44 4.80
CA TYR A 280 -1.24 -5.32 4.41
C TYR A 280 -0.63 -5.57 3.02
N ILE A 281 0.01 -6.72 2.84
CA ILE A 281 0.68 -7.08 1.59
C ILE A 281 -0.32 -7.26 0.46
N PHE A 282 -1.45 -7.91 0.71
CA PHE A 282 -2.48 -8.15 -0.31
C PHE A 282 -3.07 -6.85 -0.83
N VAL A 283 -3.42 -5.91 0.06
CA VAL A 283 -3.93 -4.58 -0.33
C VAL A 283 -2.86 -3.78 -1.06
N MET A 284 -1.64 -3.74 -0.52
CA MET A 284 -0.49 -3.06 -1.14
C MET A 284 -0.28 -3.55 -2.58
N ILE A 285 -0.13 -4.86 -2.76
CA ILE A 285 0.17 -5.45 -4.08
C ILE A 285 -1.02 -5.27 -5.02
N SER A 286 -2.25 -5.48 -4.54
CA SER A 286 -3.43 -5.33 -5.39
C SER A 286 -3.58 -3.91 -5.94
N LEU A 287 -3.33 -2.89 -5.12
CA LEU A 287 -3.39 -1.50 -5.58
C LEU A 287 -2.17 -1.12 -6.42
N PHE A 288 -0.95 -1.44 -5.95
CA PHE A 288 0.29 -1.10 -6.64
C PHE A 288 0.35 -1.75 -8.04
N TRP A 289 0.04 -3.04 -8.13
CA TRP A 289 0.10 -3.78 -9.38
C TRP A 289 -1.04 -3.43 -10.32
N ALA A 290 -2.23 -3.08 -9.83
CA ALA A 290 -3.29 -2.55 -10.68
C ALA A 290 -2.92 -1.20 -11.29
N ILE A 291 -2.37 -0.27 -10.49
CA ILE A 291 -1.89 1.03 -10.99
C ILE A 291 -0.78 0.83 -12.02
N LEU A 292 0.17 -0.06 -11.73
CA LEU A 292 1.28 -0.35 -12.62
C LEU A 292 0.78 -0.94 -13.94
N ASN A 293 -0.20 -1.85 -13.90
CA ASN A 293 -0.80 -2.42 -15.10
C ASN A 293 -1.53 -1.40 -15.97
N LEU A 294 -1.99 -0.28 -15.41
CA LEU A 294 -2.58 0.82 -16.17
C LEU A 294 -1.55 1.74 -16.82
N ALA A 295 -0.26 1.58 -16.54
CA ALA A 295 0.79 2.34 -17.22
C ALA A 295 0.76 2.05 -18.73
N PRO A 296 0.90 3.07 -19.60
CA PRO A 296 0.78 2.92 -21.05
C PRO A 296 2.02 2.26 -21.68
N VAL A 297 2.39 1.07 -21.18
CA VAL A 297 3.60 0.31 -21.54
C VAL A 297 3.20 -1.12 -21.88
N TYR A 298 3.63 -1.64 -23.02
CA TYR A 298 3.47 -3.05 -23.35
C TYR A 298 4.47 -3.93 -22.57
N PRO A 299 4.06 -5.13 -22.14
CA PRO A 299 2.80 -5.82 -22.43
C PRO A 299 1.65 -5.53 -21.43
N LEU A 300 1.78 -4.54 -20.55
CA LEU A 300 0.77 -4.20 -19.55
C LEU A 300 -0.54 -3.75 -20.20
N ASP A 301 -1.65 -3.85 -19.45
CA ASP A 301 -2.98 -3.51 -19.94
C ASP A 301 -3.09 -2.07 -20.44
N GLY A 302 -2.43 -1.13 -19.77
CA GLY A 302 -2.41 0.28 -20.12
C GLY A 302 -1.84 0.54 -21.52
N GLY A 303 -0.86 -0.27 -21.98
CA GLY A 303 -0.36 -0.21 -23.35
C GLY A 303 -1.45 -0.57 -24.37
N GLN A 304 -2.27 -1.57 -24.05
CA GLN A 304 -3.38 -2.00 -24.90
C GLN A 304 -4.55 -1.02 -24.84
N ILE A 305 -4.88 -0.51 -23.65
CA ILE A 305 -5.86 0.56 -23.45
C ILE A 305 -5.48 1.77 -24.31
N THR A 306 -4.21 2.19 -24.27
CA THR A 306 -3.69 3.30 -25.08
C THR A 306 -3.89 3.05 -26.56
N ARG A 307 -3.58 1.84 -27.05
CA ARG A 307 -3.82 1.45 -28.44
C ARG A 307 -5.28 1.54 -28.83
N GLU A 308 -6.17 0.92 -28.05
CA GLU A 308 -7.60 0.90 -28.38
C GLU A 308 -8.22 2.30 -28.31
N LEU A 309 -7.78 3.16 -27.40
CA LEU A 309 -8.20 4.56 -27.37
C LEU A 309 -7.77 5.29 -28.65
N LEU A 310 -6.52 5.15 -29.09
CA LEU A 310 -6.06 5.75 -30.34
C LEU A 310 -6.84 5.25 -31.56
N VAL A 311 -7.21 3.96 -31.59
CA VAL A 311 -8.07 3.39 -32.64
C VAL A 311 -9.48 3.99 -32.58
N LEU A 312 -10.09 4.08 -31.40
CA LEU A 312 -11.43 4.66 -31.21
C LEU A 312 -11.50 6.14 -31.59
N PHE A 313 -10.42 6.89 -31.38
CA PHE A 313 -10.29 8.28 -31.81
C PHE A 313 -9.86 8.43 -33.29
N ASN A 314 -9.87 7.35 -34.07
CA ASN A 314 -9.49 7.35 -35.50
C ASN A 314 -8.10 7.94 -35.76
N VAL A 315 -7.15 7.73 -34.84
CA VAL A 315 -5.78 8.23 -35.01
C VAL A 315 -5.05 7.39 -36.06
N HIS A 316 -4.65 8.01 -37.16
CA HIS A 316 -3.80 7.38 -38.17
C HIS A 316 -2.52 6.80 -37.53
N ASN A 317 -2.17 5.57 -37.91
CA ASN A 317 -1.03 4.82 -37.36
C ASN A 317 -1.10 4.65 -35.82
N ALA A 318 -2.29 4.36 -35.29
CA ALA A 318 -2.53 4.14 -33.86
C ALA A 318 -1.56 3.12 -33.22
N ILE A 319 -1.26 2.01 -33.90
CA ILE A 319 -0.40 0.95 -33.37
C ILE A 319 1.06 1.46 -33.19
N PRO A 320 1.77 1.96 -34.23
CA PRO A 320 3.08 2.56 -34.05
C PRO A 320 3.13 3.68 -33.00
N LYS A 321 2.11 4.54 -32.96
CA LYS A 321 2.02 5.61 -31.94
C LYS A 321 1.89 5.06 -30.52
N SER A 322 1.06 4.03 -30.31
CA SER A 322 0.95 3.37 -29.00
C SER A 322 2.27 2.74 -28.55
N LEU A 323 3.04 2.14 -29.48
CA LEU A 323 4.36 1.58 -29.19
C LEU A 323 5.37 2.66 -28.84
N PHE A 324 5.34 3.81 -29.52
CA PHE A 324 6.16 4.95 -29.16
C PHE A 324 5.86 5.47 -27.75
N VAL A 325 4.57 5.62 -27.40
CA VAL A 325 4.16 5.98 -26.03
C VAL A 325 4.69 4.96 -25.03
N SER A 326 4.57 3.66 -25.33
CA SER A 326 5.12 2.57 -24.51
C SER A 326 6.62 2.67 -24.27
N VAL A 327 7.40 2.95 -25.32
CA VAL A 327 8.86 3.17 -25.18
C VAL A 327 9.13 4.37 -24.29
N ALA A 328 8.49 5.51 -24.58
CA ALA A 328 8.73 6.76 -23.84
C ALA A 328 8.37 6.60 -22.36
N THR A 329 7.19 6.05 -22.05
CA THR A 329 6.75 5.83 -20.68
C THR A 329 7.58 4.77 -19.97
N GLY A 330 7.96 3.69 -20.66
CA GLY A 330 8.83 2.66 -20.07
C GLY A 330 10.23 3.19 -19.72
N VAL A 331 10.81 4.03 -20.57
CA VAL A 331 12.08 4.72 -20.26
C VAL A 331 11.90 5.66 -19.07
N ALA A 332 10.83 6.46 -19.04
CA ALA A 332 10.58 7.41 -17.95
C ALA A 332 10.42 6.70 -16.59
N ILE A 333 9.61 5.62 -16.53
CA ILE A 333 9.43 4.84 -15.30
C ILE A 333 10.73 4.11 -14.92
N GLY A 334 11.49 3.61 -15.89
CA GLY A 334 12.80 2.99 -15.63
C GLY A 334 13.80 3.96 -15.00
N ILE A 335 13.87 5.21 -15.49
CA ILE A 335 14.70 6.28 -14.92
C ILE A 335 14.23 6.63 -13.50
N TRP A 336 12.93 6.75 -13.29
CA TRP A 336 12.37 7.00 -11.96
C TRP A 336 12.66 5.84 -10.98
N GLY A 337 12.58 4.59 -11.44
CA GLY A 337 13.00 3.43 -10.66
C GLY A 337 14.45 3.52 -10.21
N LEU A 338 15.33 3.96 -11.12
CA LEU A 338 16.75 4.14 -10.84
C LEU A 338 17.01 5.25 -9.82
N SER A 339 16.32 6.40 -9.94
CA SER A 339 16.47 7.50 -8.99
C SER A 339 15.97 7.17 -7.58
N ASN A 340 15.06 6.20 -7.46
CA ASN A 340 14.56 5.70 -6.17
C ASN A 340 15.29 4.44 -5.68
N GLY A 341 16.37 4.01 -6.35
CA GLY A 341 17.15 2.83 -5.96
C GLY A 341 16.45 1.48 -6.18
N SER A 342 15.32 1.46 -6.92
CA SER A 342 14.57 0.24 -7.21
C SER A 342 15.10 -0.44 -8.48
N MET A 343 16.17 -1.24 -8.33
CA MET A 343 16.77 -1.98 -9.46
C MET A 343 15.74 -2.86 -10.20
N PHE A 344 14.78 -3.44 -9.46
CA PHE A 344 13.72 -4.26 -10.03
C PHE A 344 12.86 -3.46 -11.03
N LEU A 345 12.32 -2.30 -10.62
CA LEU A 345 11.50 -1.47 -11.50
C LEU A 345 12.30 -0.96 -12.69
N THR A 346 13.55 -0.55 -12.46
CA THR A 346 14.48 -0.10 -13.51
C THR A 346 14.64 -1.14 -14.60
N LEU A 347 15.04 -2.37 -14.22
CA LEU A 347 15.29 -3.45 -15.18
C LEU A 347 14.00 -3.87 -15.88
N MET A 348 12.90 -3.99 -15.15
CA MET A 348 11.61 -4.38 -15.69
C MET A 348 11.14 -3.41 -16.79
N PHE A 349 11.11 -2.11 -16.49
CA PHE A 349 10.59 -1.12 -17.42
C PHE A 349 11.55 -0.80 -18.58
N PHE A 350 12.87 -0.87 -18.37
CA PHE A 350 13.81 -0.79 -19.49
C PHE A 350 13.71 -2.00 -20.43
N MET A 351 13.52 -3.22 -19.91
CA MET A 351 13.27 -4.38 -20.76
C MET A 351 11.95 -4.27 -21.53
N MET A 352 10.88 -3.78 -20.91
CA MET A 352 9.59 -3.54 -21.58
C MET A 352 9.67 -2.45 -22.65
N ALA A 353 10.38 -1.36 -22.37
CA ALA A 353 10.66 -0.29 -23.34
C ALA A 353 11.46 -0.83 -24.52
N TYR A 354 12.52 -1.61 -24.27
CA TYR A 354 13.31 -2.24 -25.31
C TYR A 354 12.48 -3.21 -26.17
N SER A 355 11.65 -4.05 -25.54
CA SER A 355 10.72 -4.95 -26.25
C SER A 355 9.72 -4.17 -27.12
N SER A 356 9.21 -3.05 -26.63
CA SER A 356 8.29 -2.18 -27.39
C SER A 356 8.99 -1.53 -28.58
N TYR A 357 10.23 -1.08 -28.39
CA TYR A 357 11.06 -0.51 -29.44
C TYR A 357 11.38 -1.51 -30.55
N GLN A 358 11.73 -2.74 -30.18
CA GLN A 358 11.94 -3.83 -31.15
C GLN A 358 10.67 -4.09 -31.99
N LEU A 359 9.50 -4.05 -31.37
CA LEU A 359 8.23 -4.24 -32.08
C LEU A 359 7.92 -3.05 -33.00
N LEU A 360 8.18 -1.81 -32.56
CA LEU A 360 8.03 -0.62 -33.39
C LEU A 360 8.91 -0.66 -34.64
N GLN A 361 10.17 -1.09 -34.50
CA GLN A 361 11.08 -1.24 -35.65
C GLN A 361 10.56 -2.26 -36.68
N ARG A 362 9.94 -3.35 -36.23
CA ARG A 362 9.34 -4.34 -37.14
C ARG A 362 8.18 -3.75 -37.93
N PHE A 363 7.32 -2.95 -37.29
CA PHE A 363 6.24 -2.25 -38.00
C PHE A 363 6.74 -1.23 -39.02
N GLN A 364 7.83 -0.52 -38.71
CA GLN A 364 8.42 0.47 -39.61
C GLN A 364 9.13 -0.15 -40.81
N ARG A 365 9.64 -1.38 -40.67
CA ARG A 365 10.35 -2.09 -41.75
C ARG A 365 9.41 -2.75 -42.77
N GLY A 366 8.10 -2.73 -42.54
CA GLY A 366 7.14 -3.52 -43.32
C GLY A 366 7.29 -5.01 -43.02
N TYR A 367 6.20 -5.76 -43.06
CA TYR A 367 6.27 -7.22 -43.05
C TYR A 367 7.04 -7.74 -44.26
#